data_AF-A0A4R6ILB1-F1
#
_entry.id   AF-A0A4R6ILB1-F1
#
_cell.length_a   1.000
_cell.length_b   1.000
_cell.length_c   1.000
_cell.angle_alpha   90.00
_cell.angle_beta   90.00
_cell.angle_gamma   90.00
#
_symmetry.space_group_name_H-M   'P 1'
#
loop_
_entity.id
_entity.type
_entity.pdbx_description
1 polymer ?
#
loop_
_entity_poly.entity_id
_entity_poly.type
_entity_poly.pdbx_seq_one_letter_code
_entity_poly.pdbx_strand_id
1 'polypeptide(L)'
;MILTETQKTEIREFIGTVPKYQETYDELYDHILSSLGTLENENYNIDLVARIVNQDFGGFKKIVCVEADYNKQAMKNVMRDLRQEMKQQFYFPELWKTLIILALCVIIYNYSSGDFKVIRIIFGSVMLASFTPMVYYWGNRLLFKKKGSRPSIKDGGFAQQSMMLMQVAYAPFFIFIDKDALLQVTYPTALIVTLFMFFFSSIYIRSYFRLYNRNVKILLSR
;
A
#
# COMPACT_ATOMS: atom_id res chain seq x y z
N MET A 1 5.30 -37.30 12.37
CA MET A 1 4.05 -38.01 11.98
C MET A 1 3.65 -37.72 10.52
N ILE A 2 3.10 -38.69 9.78
CA ILE A 2 2.49 -38.44 8.44
C ILE A 2 1.00 -38.16 8.64
N LEU A 3 0.54 -36.94 8.30
CA LEU A 3 -0.85 -36.51 8.47
C LEU A 3 -1.71 -36.85 7.24
N THR A 4 -2.93 -37.32 7.47
CA THR A 4 -3.92 -37.54 6.40
C THR A 4 -4.50 -36.21 5.89
N GLU A 5 -5.09 -36.20 4.70
CA GLU A 5 -5.74 -35.00 4.16
C GLU A 5 -6.94 -34.54 5.01
N THR A 6 -7.62 -35.46 5.69
CA THR A 6 -8.70 -35.14 6.63
C THR A 6 -8.17 -34.39 7.86
N GLN A 7 -7.06 -34.86 8.45
CA GLN A 7 -6.40 -34.19 9.58
C GLN A 7 -5.87 -32.81 9.18
N LYS A 8 -5.26 -32.70 7.99
CA LYS A 8 -4.83 -31.40 7.45
C LYS A 8 -6.00 -30.43 7.29
N THR A 9 -7.16 -30.91 6.86
CA THR A 9 -8.37 -30.08 6.70
C THR A 9 -8.88 -29.62 8.06
N GLU A 10 -8.93 -30.50 9.05
CA GLU A 10 -9.34 -30.17 10.42
C GLU A 10 -8.41 -29.11 11.04
N ILE A 11 -7.09 -29.23 10.86
CA ILE A 11 -6.13 -28.21 11.29
C ILE A 11 -6.45 -26.86 10.63
N ARG A 12 -6.70 -26.84 9.31
CA ARG A 12 -7.02 -25.61 8.55
C ARG A 12 -8.30 -24.95 9.07
N GLU A 13 -9.32 -25.73 9.38
CA GLU A 13 -10.58 -25.24 9.94
C GLU A 13 -10.38 -24.66 11.35
N PHE A 14 -9.63 -25.37 12.20
CA PHE A 14 -9.33 -24.95 13.57
C PHE A 14 -8.60 -23.62 13.62
N ILE A 15 -7.50 -23.47 12.86
CA ILE A 15 -6.73 -22.22 12.85
C ILE A 15 -7.38 -21.16 11.97
N GLY A 16 -8.23 -21.54 11.02
CA GLY A 16 -8.72 -20.66 9.97
C GLY A 16 -9.53 -19.46 10.48
N THR A 17 -10.08 -19.52 11.68
CA THR A 17 -10.91 -18.43 12.21
C THR A 17 -10.11 -17.27 12.80
N VAL A 18 -8.82 -17.46 13.09
CA VAL A 18 -8.05 -16.48 13.90
C VAL A 18 -7.17 -15.53 13.08
N PRO A 19 -6.23 -15.99 12.24
CA PRO A 19 -5.32 -15.07 11.53
C PRO A 19 -6.07 -14.22 10.52
N LYS A 20 -5.89 -12.90 10.51
CA LYS A 20 -6.56 -12.05 9.52
C LYS A 20 -5.88 -12.10 8.16
N TYR A 21 -4.55 -12.13 8.15
CA TYR A 21 -3.74 -12.06 6.94
C TYR A 21 -3.32 -13.43 6.43
N GLN A 22 -3.12 -13.53 5.11
CA GLN A 22 -2.70 -14.78 4.48
C GLN A 22 -1.35 -15.24 4.99
N GLU A 23 -0.38 -14.32 5.13
CA GLU A 23 0.98 -14.65 5.55
C GLU A 23 1.01 -15.25 6.96
N THR A 24 0.24 -14.68 7.90
CA THR A 24 0.13 -15.19 9.27
C THR A 24 -0.51 -16.59 9.28
N TYR A 25 -1.52 -16.82 8.43
CA TYR A 25 -2.17 -18.11 8.33
C TYR A 25 -1.23 -19.18 7.78
N ASP A 26 -0.51 -18.87 6.69
CA ASP A 26 0.43 -19.80 6.06
C ASP A 26 1.58 -20.17 7.02
N GLU A 27 2.15 -19.17 7.72
CA GLU A 27 3.22 -19.39 8.71
C GLU A 27 2.75 -20.24 9.89
N LEU A 28 1.56 -19.95 10.43
CA LEU A 28 0.97 -20.73 11.52
C LEU A 28 0.71 -22.17 11.08
N TYR A 29 0.15 -22.36 9.88
CA TYR A 29 -0.15 -23.68 9.33
C TYR A 29 1.11 -24.51 9.11
N ASP A 30 2.11 -23.94 8.44
CA ASP A 30 3.38 -24.62 8.15
C ASP A 30 4.14 -24.98 9.43
N HIS A 31 4.13 -24.10 10.43
CA HIS A 31 4.74 -24.37 11.73
C HIS A 31 4.04 -25.52 12.47
N ILE A 32 2.70 -25.56 12.47
CA ILE A 32 1.94 -26.65 13.08
C ILE A 32 2.25 -27.98 12.38
N LEU A 33 2.25 -28.00 11.05
CA LEU A 33 2.59 -29.21 10.30
C LEU A 33 4.01 -29.69 10.59
N SER A 34 4.96 -28.76 10.67
CA SER A 34 6.36 -29.06 10.99
C SER A 34 6.51 -29.59 12.41
N SER A 35 5.80 -29.01 13.37
CA SER A 35 5.82 -29.40 14.80
C SER A 35 5.13 -30.75 15.03
N LEU A 36 4.06 -31.07 14.30
CA LEU A 36 3.47 -32.42 14.30
C LEU A 36 4.38 -33.44 13.57
N GLY A 37 5.19 -32.96 12.62
CA GLY A 37 6.21 -33.75 11.93
C GLY A 37 7.25 -34.33 12.89
N THR A 38 7.72 -33.53 13.85
CA THR A 38 8.78 -33.89 14.82
C THR A 38 8.31 -34.77 15.97
N LEU A 39 7.00 -34.80 16.25
CA LEU A 39 6.41 -35.71 17.24
C LEU A 39 6.23 -37.10 16.61
N GLU A 40 7.25 -37.96 16.75
CA GLU A 40 7.25 -39.31 16.16
C GLU A 40 6.40 -40.33 16.94
N ASN A 41 6.13 -40.09 18.23
CA ASN A 41 5.53 -41.07 19.14
C ASN A 41 4.11 -40.70 19.64
N GLU A 42 3.51 -39.61 19.18
CA GLU A 42 2.16 -39.18 19.60
C GLU A 42 1.14 -39.37 18.48
N ASN A 43 -0.04 -39.90 18.82
CA ASN A 43 -1.17 -39.96 17.91
C ASN A 43 -1.77 -38.56 17.74
N TYR A 44 -2.11 -38.19 16.50
CA TYR A 44 -2.78 -36.92 16.22
C TYR A 44 -4.06 -36.76 17.05
N ASN A 45 -4.18 -35.60 17.67
CA ASN A 45 -5.39 -35.08 18.30
C ASN A 45 -5.39 -33.55 18.11
N ILE A 46 -6.56 -32.96 17.87
CA ILE A 46 -6.72 -31.50 17.79
C ILE A 46 -6.24 -30.77 19.04
N ASP A 47 -6.30 -31.41 20.21
CA ASP A 47 -5.75 -30.86 21.46
C ASP A 47 -4.22 -30.65 21.40
N LEU A 48 -3.50 -31.46 20.61
CA LEU A 48 -2.07 -31.26 20.36
C LEU A 48 -1.84 -29.99 19.54
N VAL A 49 -2.69 -29.73 18.56
CA VAL A 49 -2.65 -28.48 17.78
C VAL A 49 -2.90 -27.28 18.68
N ALA A 50 -3.92 -27.35 19.55
CA ALA A 50 -4.18 -26.31 20.53
C ALA A 50 -3.00 -26.11 21.50
N ARG A 51 -2.34 -27.20 21.92
CA ARG A 51 -1.15 -27.16 22.77
C ARG A 51 0.02 -26.48 22.07
N ILE A 52 0.33 -26.85 20.82
CA ILE A 52 1.37 -26.23 19.99
C ILE A 52 1.08 -24.73 19.85
N VAL A 53 -0.15 -24.35 19.52
CA VAL A 53 -0.54 -22.93 19.40
C VAL A 53 -0.34 -22.17 20.72
N ASN A 54 -0.70 -22.77 21.85
CA ASN A 54 -0.54 -22.14 23.15
C ASN A 54 0.92 -22.05 23.61
N GLN A 55 1.73 -23.09 23.36
CA GLN A 55 3.12 -23.14 23.78
C GLN A 55 4.01 -22.27 22.90
N ASP A 56 3.90 -22.38 21.58
CA ASP A 56 4.83 -21.75 20.65
C ASP A 56 4.42 -20.31 20.31
N PHE A 57 3.12 -20.06 20.17
CA PHE A 57 2.61 -18.73 19.80
C PHE A 57 2.03 -17.96 20.99
N GLY A 58 1.94 -18.56 22.18
CA GLY A 58 1.31 -17.98 23.36
C GLY A 58 -0.21 -17.81 23.23
N GLY A 59 -0.83 -18.63 22.38
CA GLY A 59 -2.27 -18.67 22.16
C GLY A 59 -2.80 -17.64 21.16
N PHE A 60 -4.05 -17.83 20.74
CA PHE A 60 -4.70 -17.04 19.70
C PHE A 60 -4.77 -15.53 19.98
N LYS A 61 -4.93 -15.14 21.26
CA LYS A 61 -4.91 -13.72 21.65
C LYS A 61 -3.58 -13.06 21.34
N LYS A 62 -2.47 -13.76 21.58
CA LYS A 62 -1.12 -13.23 21.32
C LYS A 62 -0.85 -13.15 19.82
N ILE A 63 -1.32 -14.12 19.03
CA ILE A 63 -1.25 -14.08 17.56
C ILE A 63 -1.90 -12.81 17.03
N VAL A 64 -3.13 -12.48 17.47
CA VAL A 64 -3.83 -11.26 17.03
C VAL A 64 -3.08 -9.98 17.41
N CYS A 65 -2.50 -9.92 18.62
CA CYS A 65 -1.69 -8.77 19.04
C CYS A 65 -0.44 -8.61 18.19
N VAL A 66 0.30 -9.70 17.96
CA VAL A 66 1.51 -9.74 17.15
C VAL A 66 1.20 -9.35 15.70
N GLU A 67 0.09 -9.84 15.15
CA GLU A 67 -0.38 -9.51 13.81
C GLU A 67 -0.69 -8.01 13.65
N ALA A 68 -1.30 -7.39 14.66
CA ALA A 68 -1.55 -5.95 14.65
C ALA A 68 -0.26 -5.11 14.63
N ASP A 69 0.76 -5.54 15.36
CA ASP A 69 2.05 -4.86 15.38
C ASP A 69 2.85 -5.08 14.10
N TYR A 70 2.82 -6.30 13.54
CA TYR A 70 3.37 -6.58 12.22
C TYR A 70 2.68 -5.75 11.13
N ASN A 71 1.36 -5.57 11.19
CA ASN A 71 0.65 -4.73 10.23
C ASN A 71 1.11 -3.27 10.31
N LYS A 72 1.27 -2.70 11.52
CA LYS A 72 1.83 -1.35 11.69
C LYS A 72 3.24 -1.26 11.09
N GLN A 73 4.08 -2.28 11.29
CA GLN A 73 5.43 -2.32 10.74
C GLN A 73 5.41 -2.45 9.21
N ALA A 74 4.52 -3.28 8.66
CA ALA A 74 4.32 -3.43 7.22
C ALA A 74 3.90 -2.10 6.57
N MET A 75 2.98 -1.35 7.20
CA MET A 75 2.58 -0.01 6.74
C MET A 75 3.77 0.97 6.74
N LYS A 76 4.59 0.97 7.80
CA LYS A 76 5.82 1.78 7.87
C LYS A 76 6.82 1.39 6.78
N ASN A 77 6.97 0.10 6.51
CA ASN A 77 7.87 -0.41 5.47
C ASN A 77 7.38 0.03 4.08
N VAL A 78 6.09 -0.08 3.76
CA VAL A 78 5.54 0.40 2.49
C VAL A 78 5.79 1.90 2.31
N MET A 79 5.59 2.70 3.36
CA MET A 79 5.87 4.15 3.31
C MET A 79 7.36 4.43 3.09
N ARG A 80 8.26 3.73 3.80
CA ARG A 80 9.71 3.86 3.65
C ARG A 80 10.14 3.51 2.23
N ASP A 81 9.63 2.41 1.70
CA ASP A 81 9.96 1.92 0.36
C ASP A 81 9.43 2.91 -0.69
N LEU A 82 8.24 3.48 -0.51
CA LEU A 82 7.71 4.52 -1.40
C LEU A 82 8.59 5.77 -1.41
N ARG A 83 9.06 6.23 -0.25
CA ARG A 83 10.01 7.35 -0.17
C ARG A 83 11.31 7.02 -0.89
N GLN A 84 11.78 5.78 -0.82
CA GLN A 84 12.96 5.35 -1.55
C GLN A 84 12.72 5.37 -3.06
N GLU A 85 11.57 4.89 -3.55
CA GLU A 85 11.19 4.98 -4.97
C GLU A 85 11.08 6.43 -5.46
N MET A 86 10.55 7.33 -4.62
CA MET A 86 10.52 8.77 -4.94
C MET A 86 11.93 9.36 -5.03
N LYS A 87 12.83 9.00 -4.10
CA LYS A 87 14.23 9.42 -4.17
C LYS A 87 14.90 8.92 -5.45
N GLN A 88 14.63 7.68 -5.86
CA GLN A 88 15.16 7.10 -7.10
C GLN A 88 14.77 7.89 -8.36
N GLN A 89 13.68 8.66 -8.36
CA GLN A 89 13.30 9.53 -9.49
C GLN A 89 14.30 10.66 -9.77
N PHE A 90 15.22 10.94 -8.82
CA PHE A 90 16.27 11.93 -8.95
C PHE A 90 17.64 11.33 -9.32
N TYR A 91 17.70 10.02 -9.58
CA TYR A 91 18.91 9.33 -10.02
C TYR A 91 18.76 8.84 -11.47
N PHE A 92 19.88 8.71 -12.17
CA PHE A 92 19.90 8.14 -13.52
C PHE A 92 19.45 6.66 -13.49
N PRO A 93 18.59 6.19 -14.41
CA PRO A 93 18.10 6.87 -15.62
C PRO A 93 16.78 7.64 -15.45
N GLU A 94 16.10 7.55 -14.30
CA GLU A 94 14.78 8.17 -14.09
C GLU A 94 14.82 9.70 -14.03
N LEU A 95 15.98 10.26 -13.69
CA LEU A 95 16.24 11.70 -13.63
C LEU A 95 15.74 12.42 -14.88
N TRP A 96 15.91 11.85 -16.08
CA TRP A 96 15.47 12.48 -17.33
C TRP A 96 13.97 12.76 -17.36
N LYS A 97 13.15 11.81 -16.91
CA LYS A 97 11.69 12.00 -16.87
C LYS A 97 11.33 13.12 -15.90
N THR A 98 12.04 13.21 -14.77
CA THR A 98 11.84 14.27 -13.77
C THR A 98 12.26 15.65 -14.32
N LEU A 99 13.37 15.73 -15.05
CA LEU A 99 13.82 16.96 -15.71
C LEU A 99 12.84 17.43 -16.79
N ILE A 100 12.24 16.52 -17.57
CA ILE A 100 11.22 16.87 -18.56
C ILE A 100 9.99 17.49 -17.90
N ILE A 101 9.50 16.91 -16.80
CA ILE A 101 8.36 17.48 -16.06
C ILE A 101 8.72 18.84 -15.45
N LEU A 102 9.95 19.00 -14.95
CA LEU A 102 10.41 20.29 -14.45
C LEU A 102 10.47 21.35 -15.56
N ALA A 103 11.03 21.00 -16.72
CA ALA A 103 11.08 21.89 -17.88
C ALA A 103 9.67 22.31 -18.33
N LEU A 104 8.72 21.38 -18.34
CA LEU A 104 7.31 21.68 -18.61
C LEU A 104 6.73 22.67 -17.59
N CYS A 105 7.02 22.50 -16.30
CA CYS A 105 6.57 23.45 -15.26
C CYS A 105 7.14 24.86 -15.50
N VAL A 106 8.42 24.96 -15.87
CA VAL A 106 9.08 26.24 -16.19
C VAL A 106 8.47 26.90 -17.43
N ILE A 107 8.19 26.13 -18.48
CA ILE A 107 7.52 26.64 -19.69
C ILE A 107 6.13 27.19 -19.32
N ILE A 108 5.33 26.41 -18.59
CA ILE A 108 3.99 26.85 -18.18
C ILE A 108 4.08 28.13 -17.34
N TYR A 109 5.00 28.21 -16.39
CA TYR A 109 5.19 29.39 -15.56
C TYR A 109 5.46 30.66 -16.39
N ASN A 110 6.38 30.58 -17.35
CA ASN A 110 6.78 31.75 -18.15
C ASN A 110 5.71 32.19 -19.17
N TYR A 111 4.91 31.26 -19.70
CA TYR A 111 3.92 31.55 -20.76
C TYR A 111 2.47 31.68 -20.27
N SER A 112 2.18 31.34 -19.02
CA SER A 112 0.82 31.36 -18.46
C SER A 112 0.31 32.78 -18.14
N SER A 113 1.17 33.79 -18.08
CA SER A 113 0.86 35.16 -17.65
C SER A 113 0.09 35.26 -16.31
N GLY A 114 0.11 34.21 -15.48
CA GLY A 114 -0.69 34.13 -14.25
C GLY A 114 -2.21 34.04 -14.46
N ASP A 115 -2.69 33.64 -15.65
CA ASP A 115 -4.13 33.47 -15.90
C ASP A 115 -4.74 32.42 -14.95
N PHE A 116 -5.74 32.84 -14.19
CA PHE A 116 -6.47 32.00 -13.25
C PHE A 116 -7.13 30.77 -13.91
N LYS A 117 -7.49 30.86 -15.19
CA LYS A 117 -8.00 29.70 -15.94
C LYS A 117 -6.94 28.60 -16.05
N VAL A 118 -5.69 28.95 -16.30
CA VAL A 118 -4.57 27.99 -16.40
C VAL A 118 -4.35 27.31 -15.05
N ILE A 119 -4.36 28.08 -13.95
CA ILE A 119 -4.24 27.54 -12.59
C ILE A 119 -5.34 26.49 -12.33
N ARG A 120 -6.59 26.81 -12.65
CA ARG A 120 -7.73 25.89 -12.48
C ARG A 120 -7.60 24.61 -13.31
N ILE A 121 -7.12 24.71 -14.54
CA ILE A 121 -6.92 23.55 -15.42
C ILE A 121 -5.84 22.63 -14.85
N ILE A 122 -4.68 23.18 -14.44
CA ILE A 122 -3.59 22.38 -13.88
C ILE A 122 -4.02 21.76 -12.54
N PHE A 123 -4.72 22.52 -11.71
CA PHE A 123 -5.24 21.99 -10.45
C PHE A 123 -6.23 20.85 -10.69
N GLY A 124 -7.18 21.03 -11.61
CA GLY A 124 -8.12 19.98 -12.01
C GLY A 124 -7.43 18.73 -12.54
N SER A 125 -6.34 18.88 -13.30
CA SER A 125 -5.56 17.74 -13.80
C SER A 125 -4.79 17.02 -12.68
N VAL A 126 -4.24 17.74 -11.70
CA VAL A 126 -3.63 17.15 -10.50
C VAL A 126 -4.67 16.38 -9.69
N MET A 127 -5.86 16.95 -9.49
CA MET A 127 -6.97 16.29 -8.80
C MET A 127 -7.37 15.00 -9.52
N LEU A 128 -7.58 15.05 -10.83
CA LEU A 128 -7.90 13.86 -11.62
C LEU A 128 -6.78 12.81 -11.56
N ALA A 129 -5.53 13.23 -11.70
CA ALA A 129 -4.37 12.35 -11.60
C ALA A 129 -4.21 11.75 -10.20
N SER A 130 -4.65 12.44 -9.15
CA SER A 130 -4.57 11.94 -7.77
C SER A 130 -5.44 10.69 -7.53
N PHE A 131 -6.47 10.48 -8.36
CA PHE A 131 -7.28 9.25 -8.34
C PHE A 131 -6.56 8.06 -8.97
N THR A 132 -5.51 8.26 -9.78
CA THR A 132 -4.91 7.15 -10.54
C THR A 132 -4.30 6.06 -9.64
N PRO A 133 -3.56 6.36 -8.55
CA PRO A 133 -3.06 5.32 -7.64
C PRO A 133 -4.21 4.54 -6.96
N MET A 134 -5.28 5.23 -6.59
CA MET A 134 -6.47 4.64 -5.97
C MET A 134 -7.19 3.70 -6.94
N VAL A 135 -7.55 4.18 -8.13
CA VAL A 135 -8.22 3.37 -9.17
C VAL A 135 -7.36 2.17 -9.54
N TYR A 136 -6.04 2.36 -9.68
CA TYR A 136 -5.12 1.28 -10.01
C TYR A 136 -5.04 0.22 -8.91
N TYR A 137 -4.95 0.62 -7.64
CA TYR A 137 -4.93 -0.30 -6.52
C TYR A 137 -6.23 -1.09 -6.41
N TRP A 138 -7.36 -0.39 -6.33
CA TRP A 138 -8.67 -1.02 -6.13
C TRP A 138 -9.11 -1.82 -7.35
N GLY A 139 -8.84 -1.34 -8.56
CA GLY A 139 -9.10 -2.07 -9.80
C GLY A 139 -8.36 -3.40 -9.85
N ASN A 140 -7.05 -3.39 -9.61
CA ASN A 140 -6.27 -4.63 -9.54
C ASN A 140 -6.74 -5.54 -8.41
N ARG A 141 -7.07 -4.97 -7.24
CA ARG A 141 -7.59 -5.75 -6.12
C ARG A 141 -8.91 -6.44 -6.45
N LEU A 142 -9.81 -5.78 -7.19
CA LEU A 142 -11.08 -6.39 -7.59
C LEU A 142 -10.89 -7.46 -8.67
N LEU A 143 -10.00 -7.22 -9.64
CA LEU A 143 -9.75 -8.14 -10.75
C LEU A 143 -9.01 -9.41 -10.33
N PHE A 144 -8.04 -9.30 -9.42
CA PHE A 144 -7.15 -10.42 -9.07
C PHE A 144 -7.50 -11.11 -7.73
N LYS A 145 -8.55 -10.67 -7.02
CA LYS A 145 -8.96 -11.33 -5.77
C LYS A 145 -9.60 -12.68 -6.08
N LYS A 146 -8.88 -13.76 -5.77
CA LYS A 146 -9.44 -15.11 -5.77
C LYS A 146 -10.53 -15.21 -4.70
N LYS A 147 -11.66 -15.85 -5.03
CA LYS A 147 -12.75 -16.07 -4.07
C LYS A 147 -12.20 -16.86 -2.87
N GLY A 148 -12.37 -16.31 -1.67
CA GLY A 148 -11.91 -16.94 -0.42
C GLY A 148 -10.45 -16.65 -0.03
N SER A 149 -9.69 -15.86 -0.80
CA SER A 149 -8.32 -15.49 -0.41
C SER A 149 -8.32 -14.46 0.73
N ARG A 150 -7.44 -14.66 1.71
CA ARG A 150 -7.19 -13.67 2.77
C ARG A 150 -6.41 -12.47 2.19
N PRO A 151 -6.55 -11.27 2.76
CA PRO A 151 -5.73 -10.13 2.36
C PRO A 151 -4.26 -10.33 2.76
N SER A 152 -3.36 -9.67 2.03
CA SER A 152 -1.96 -9.56 2.45
C SER A 152 -1.82 -8.56 3.60
N ILE A 153 -0.88 -8.80 4.52
CA ILE A 153 -0.53 -7.83 5.56
C ILE A 153 -0.08 -6.47 5.00
N LYS A 154 0.46 -6.46 3.76
CA LYS A 154 0.90 -5.23 3.08
C LYS A 154 -0.26 -4.45 2.44
N ASP A 155 -1.44 -5.06 2.26
CA ASP A 155 -2.57 -4.43 1.58
C ASP A 155 -2.99 -3.13 2.27
N GLY A 156 -2.97 -3.09 3.60
CA GLY A 156 -3.31 -1.89 4.38
C GLY A 156 -2.39 -0.72 4.07
N GLY A 157 -1.08 -0.98 3.94
CA GLY A 157 -0.09 0.02 3.56
C GLY A 157 -0.34 0.56 2.15
N PHE A 158 -0.53 -0.33 1.17
CA PHE A 158 -0.81 0.09 -0.22
C PHE A 158 -2.12 0.86 -0.34
N ALA A 159 -3.20 0.41 0.31
CA ALA A 159 -4.47 1.11 0.33
C ALA A 159 -4.31 2.54 0.88
N GLN A 160 -3.64 2.69 2.03
CA GLN A 160 -3.40 4.01 2.62
C GLN A 160 -2.57 4.91 1.68
N GLN A 161 -1.47 4.40 1.12
CA GLN A 161 -0.64 5.19 0.21
C GLN A 161 -1.37 5.51 -1.11
N SER A 162 -2.28 4.66 -1.58
CA SER A 162 -3.07 4.95 -2.78
C SER A 162 -3.98 6.18 -2.62
N MET A 163 -4.38 6.50 -1.38
CA MET A 163 -5.25 7.63 -1.05
C MET A 163 -4.49 8.89 -0.63
N MET A 164 -3.21 8.77 -0.24
CA MET A 164 -2.42 9.88 0.31
C MET A 164 -2.30 11.07 -0.66
N LEU A 165 -2.10 10.80 -1.96
CA LEU A 165 -1.96 11.88 -2.94
C LEU A 165 -3.25 12.71 -3.05
N MET A 166 -4.41 12.08 -3.01
CA MET A 166 -5.70 12.76 -3.03
C MET A 166 -5.86 13.66 -1.79
N GLN A 167 -5.50 13.16 -0.60
CA GLN A 167 -5.55 13.95 0.64
C GLN A 167 -4.65 15.19 0.57
N VAL A 168 -3.42 15.03 0.05
CA VAL A 168 -2.47 16.13 -0.10
C VAL A 168 -2.89 17.12 -1.19
N ALA A 169 -3.46 16.64 -2.30
CA ALA A 169 -3.91 17.49 -3.41
C ALA A 169 -5.16 18.32 -3.06
N TYR A 170 -6.03 17.79 -2.19
CA TYR A 170 -7.28 18.45 -1.83
C TYR A 170 -7.07 19.66 -0.90
N ALA A 171 -6.15 19.58 0.06
CA ALA A 171 -5.96 20.65 1.06
C ALA A 171 -5.65 22.02 0.44
N PRO A 172 -4.75 22.14 -0.55
CA PRO A 172 -4.48 23.37 -1.29
C PRO A 172 -5.69 24.05 -1.92
N PHE A 173 -6.70 23.27 -2.36
CA PHE A 173 -7.91 23.83 -2.96
C PHE A 173 -8.65 24.75 -1.99
N PHE A 174 -8.91 24.25 -0.79
CA PHE A 174 -9.67 24.96 0.26
C PHE A 174 -8.85 26.07 0.90
N ILE A 175 -7.53 25.91 0.94
CA ILE A 175 -6.67 26.89 1.60
C ILE A 175 -6.53 28.16 0.76
N PHE A 176 -6.34 28.06 -0.56
CA PHE A 176 -5.95 29.23 -1.37
C PHE A 176 -6.48 29.33 -2.80
N ILE A 177 -7.24 28.34 -3.32
CA ILE A 177 -7.74 28.37 -4.71
C ILE A 177 -9.22 28.74 -4.78
N ASP A 178 -10.01 28.32 -3.79
CA ASP A 178 -11.44 28.59 -3.77
C ASP A 178 -11.76 30.08 -3.59
N LYS A 179 -12.95 30.51 -4.01
CA LYS A 179 -13.42 31.90 -3.80
C LYS A 179 -13.52 32.24 -2.31
N ASP A 180 -13.86 31.23 -1.51
CA ASP A 180 -13.95 31.29 -0.06
C ASP A 180 -12.67 30.77 0.62
N ALA A 181 -11.53 30.87 -0.08
CA ALA A 181 -10.25 30.42 0.43
C ALA A 181 -9.92 31.05 1.79
N LEU A 182 -9.39 30.23 2.70
CA LEU A 182 -8.95 30.67 4.03
C LEU A 182 -7.82 31.72 3.95
N LEU A 183 -6.96 31.62 2.94
CA LEU A 183 -5.84 32.53 2.70
C LEU A 183 -5.95 33.13 1.30
N GLN A 184 -5.99 34.45 1.21
CA GLN A 184 -5.89 35.16 -0.05
C GLN A 184 -4.44 35.18 -0.52
N VAL A 185 -4.16 34.51 -1.64
CA VAL A 185 -2.82 34.37 -2.20
C VAL A 185 -2.76 35.02 -3.58
N THR A 186 -1.64 35.67 -3.91
CA THR A 186 -1.47 36.28 -5.24
C THR A 186 -1.45 35.21 -6.34
N TYR A 187 -1.92 35.54 -7.54
CA TYR A 187 -1.94 34.60 -8.67
C TYR A 187 -0.58 33.95 -8.99
N PRO A 188 0.55 34.69 -9.01
CA PRO A 188 1.86 34.08 -9.24
C PRO A 188 2.22 33.04 -8.17
N THR A 189 1.93 33.33 -6.90
CA THR A 189 2.16 32.38 -5.81
C THR A 189 1.27 31.14 -5.95
N ALA A 190 -0.02 31.32 -6.25
CA ALA A 190 -0.95 30.20 -6.46
C ALA A 190 -0.54 29.31 -7.65
N LEU A 191 -0.01 29.91 -8.73
CA LEU A 191 0.54 29.19 -9.86
C LEU A 191 1.78 28.37 -9.46
N ILE A 192 2.71 28.96 -8.70
CA ILE A 192 3.92 28.25 -8.22
C ILE A 192 3.52 27.03 -7.36
N VAL A 193 2.59 27.19 -6.41
CA VAL A 193 2.16 26.06 -5.57
C VAL A 193 1.48 24.98 -6.41
N THR A 194 0.63 25.36 -7.36
CA THR A 194 -0.04 24.40 -8.25
C THR A 194 0.96 23.63 -9.13
N LEU A 195 1.98 24.30 -9.69
CA LEU A 195 3.04 23.65 -10.46
C LEU A 195 3.91 22.74 -9.59
N PHE A 196 4.22 23.17 -8.37
CA PHE A 196 4.92 22.34 -7.40
C PHE A 196 4.13 21.06 -7.10
N MET A 197 2.83 21.17 -6.84
CA MET A 197 1.98 20.00 -6.66
C MET A 197 1.95 19.09 -7.87
N PHE A 198 1.84 19.65 -9.08
CA PHE A 198 1.85 18.88 -10.31
C PHE A 198 3.14 18.07 -10.46
N PHE A 199 4.29 18.71 -10.23
CA PHE A 199 5.60 18.07 -10.24
C PHE A 199 5.69 16.91 -9.23
N PHE A 200 5.31 17.15 -7.97
CA PHE A 200 5.37 16.11 -6.93
C PHE A 200 4.34 14.99 -7.15
N SER A 201 3.16 15.30 -7.66
CA SER A 201 2.14 14.30 -8.00
C SER A 201 2.63 13.35 -9.08
N SER A 202 3.29 13.89 -10.12
CA SER A 202 3.91 13.08 -11.18
C SER A 202 4.97 12.12 -10.63
N ILE A 203 5.85 12.60 -9.73
CA ILE A 203 6.85 11.76 -9.06
C ILE A 203 6.18 10.70 -8.21
N TYR A 204 5.18 11.07 -7.43
CA TYR A 204 4.46 10.17 -6.53
C TYR A 204 3.78 9.03 -7.29
N ILE A 205 3.00 9.35 -8.34
CA ILE A 205 2.26 8.36 -9.13
C ILE A 205 3.23 7.33 -9.76
N ARG A 206 4.31 7.80 -10.39
CA ARG A 206 5.34 6.92 -10.98
C ARG A 206 5.98 6.00 -9.93
N SER A 207 6.33 6.56 -8.78
CA SER A 207 6.95 5.84 -7.67
C SER A 207 6.00 4.79 -7.08
N TYR A 208 4.73 5.15 -6.92
CA TYR A 208 3.68 4.26 -6.44
C TYR A 208 3.47 3.07 -7.39
N PHE A 209 3.33 3.32 -8.69
CA PHE A 209 3.17 2.24 -9.68
C PHE A 209 4.37 1.30 -9.73
N ARG A 210 5.59 1.84 -9.66
CA ARG A 210 6.81 1.02 -9.59
C ARG A 210 6.82 0.16 -8.32
N LEU A 211 6.54 0.75 -7.16
CA LEU A 211 6.51 0.03 -5.89
C LEU A 211 5.44 -1.08 -5.89
N TYR A 212 4.23 -0.75 -6.33
CA TYR A 212 3.10 -1.67 -6.37
C TYR A 212 3.40 -2.84 -7.30
N ASN A 213 3.87 -2.58 -8.52
CA ASN A 213 4.18 -3.64 -9.49
C ASN A 213 5.32 -4.55 -9.04
N ARG A 214 6.31 -4.03 -8.31
CA ARG A 214 7.37 -4.86 -7.72
C ARG A 214 6.80 -5.83 -6.68
N ASN A 215 5.84 -5.40 -5.87
CA ASN A 215 5.29 -6.22 -4.77
C ASN A 215 4.13 -7.13 -5.22
N VAL A 216 3.30 -6.71 -6.18
CA VAL A 216 2.16 -7.51 -6.66
C VAL A 216 2.61 -8.76 -7.40
N LYS A 217 3.72 -8.68 -8.15
CA LYS A 217 4.32 -9.88 -8.77
C LYS A 217 4.72 -10.93 -7.72
N ILE A 218 5.11 -10.50 -6.52
CA ILE A 218 5.46 -11.39 -5.40
C ILE A 218 4.19 -11.98 -4.76
N LEU A 219 3.07 -11.24 -4.74
CA LEU A 219 1.81 -11.68 -4.16
C LEU A 219 1.01 -12.64 -5.08
N LEU A 220 1.16 -12.52 -6.41
CA LEU A 220 0.47 -13.39 -7.38
C LEU A 220 1.23 -14.67 -7.74
N SER A 221 2.50 -14.78 -7.34
CA SER A 221 3.36 -15.94 -7.62
C SER A 221 3.46 -16.95 -6.46
N ARG A 222 2.77 -16.68 -5.34
CA ARG A 222 2.55 -17.63 -4.24
C ARG A 222 1.11 -18.12 -4.30
#